data_AF-A0A154BVV6-F1
#
_entry.id   AF-A0A154BVV6-F1
#
_cell.length_a   1.000
_cell.length_b   1.000
_cell.length_c   1.000
_cell.angle_alpha   90.00
_cell.angle_beta   90.00
_cell.angle_gamma   90.00
#
_symmetry.space_group_name_H-M   'P 1'
#
loop_
_entity.id
_entity.type
_entity.pdbx_description
1 polymer ?
#
loop_
_entity_poly.entity_id
_entity_poly.type
_entity_poly.pdbx_seq_one_letter_code
_entity_poly.pdbx_strand_id
1 'polypeptide(L)'
;MDTQIPVRPSRRINLLPYLLFFIFILINFTIFEIWPYQIVAYIGLLIGLLLSMSLKVANEWEKAVVLRLGKFRGLKGPGHFWVIPIIDSVAYWVDQRIVATPFLAEQTLTKDTVPVNVDAILFWMVWDPEKAALEVENYREAVAWIAQTALRDVVGRSMLSDILSGREQLDKVLQDVIDTRTEPWGITVQSVEIRDVVIPANLQDAMSREAQAERERRARIILGTAETEIAQRFAEASKVYENNPIALQLRAMNILYEGLKERGGLIVTPSGVADSLNIGSLALSQQMASEKVQCNSTNDSQAKA
;
A
#
# COMPACT_ATOMS: atom_id res chain seq x y z
N MET A 1 6.09 -22.47 4.14
CA MET A 1 7.36 -21.78 3.82
C MET A 1 7.56 -20.78 4.95
N ASP A 2 8.33 -21.18 5.96
CA ASP A 2 8.43 -20.48 7.25
C ASP A 2 9.10 -19.11 7.09
N THR A 3 8.30 -18.05 6.99
CA THR A 3 8.76 -16.71 7.32
C THR A 3 8.76 -16.56 8.83
N GLN A 4 9.68 -17.27 9.50
CA GLN A 4 10.04 -16.95 10.88
C GLN A 4 10.52 -15.50 10.89
N ILE A 5 9.67 -14.61 11.40
CA ILE A 5 10.03 -13.23 11.69
C ILE A 5 11.26 -13.33 12.59
N PRO A 6 12.42 -12.79 12.19
CA PRO A 6 13.61 -12.90 13.02
C PRO A 6 13.32 -12.22 14.35
N VAL A 7 13.12 -13.02 15.39
CA VAL A 7 13.18 -12.56 16.77
C VAL A 7 14.59 -12.02 16.90
N ARG A 8 14.78 -10.69 16.85
CA ARG A 8 16.06 -10.12 17.26
C ARG A 8 16.11 -10.34 18.76
N PRO A 9 16.95 -11.24 19.30
CA PRO A 9 17.25 -11.16 20.71
C PRO A 9 17.98 -9.84 20.88
N SER A 10 17.29 -8.80 21.37
CA SER A 10 17.97 -7.60 21.83
C SER A 10 18.64 -7.92 23.16
N ARG A 11 19.57 -8.88 23.15
CA ARG A 11 20.57 -9.03 24.19
C ARG A 11 21.55 -7.88 24.00
N ARG A 12 21.07 -6.65 24.23
CA ARG A 12 21.90 -5.45 24.16
C ARG A 12 22.87 -5.55 25.33
N ILE A 13 24.16 -5.70 25.00
CA ILE A 13 25.24 -5.60 25.97
C ILE A 13 25.32 -4.11 26.32
N ASN A 14 24.65 -3.72 27.40
CA ASN A 14 24.75 -2.37 27.91
C ASN A 14 26.18 -2.16 28.45
N LEU A 15 26.95 -1.27 27.81
CA LEU A 15 28.37 -1.02 28.17
C LEU A 15 28.51 -0.24 29.49
N LEU A 16 27.52 0.58 29.84
CA LEU A 16 27.50 1.40 31.06
C LEU A 16 27.71 0.61 32.38
N PRO A 17 26.97 -0.49 32.64
CA PRO A 17 27.22 -1.29 33.84
C PRO A 17 28.63 -1.88 33.86
N TYR A 18 29.20 -2.28 32.72
CA TYR A 18 30.58 -2.75 32.65
C TYR A 18 31.59 -1.62 32.93
N LEU A 19 31.37 -0.40 32.43
CA LEU A 19 32.24 0.74 32.75
C LEU A 19 32.22 1.09 34.24
N LEU A 20 31.04 1.10 34.87
CA LEU A 20 30.95 1.29 36.32
C LEU A 20 31.65 0.18 37.10
N PHE A 21 31.59 -1.07 36.62
CA PHE A 21 32.31 -2.19 37.22
C PHE A 21 33.83 -2.00 37.16
N PHE A 22 34.36 -1.63 35.99
CA PHE A 22 35.79 -1.35 35.82
C PHE A 22 36.26 -0.17 36.66
N ILE A 23 35.46 0.90 36.76
CA ILE A 23 35.77 2.07 37.62
C ILE A 23 35.82 1.65 39.10
N PHE A 24 34.86 0.84 39.57
CA PHE A 24 34.85 0.35 40.95
C PHE A 24 36.03 -0.58 41.26
N ILE A 25 36.45 -1.42 40.31
CA ILE A 25 37.65 -2.25 40.44
C ILE A 25 38.90 -1.38 40.58
N LEU A 26 39.03 -0.36 39.72
CA LEU A 26 40.21 0.52 39.70
C LEU A 26 40.31 1.32 41.01
N ILE A 27 39.20 1.80 41.54
CA ILE A 27 39.13 2.47 42.86
C ILE A 27 39.49 1.52 44.00
N ASN A 28 39.01 0.27 43.98
CA ASN A 28 39.38 -0.71 45.02
C ASN A 28 40.86 -1.10 44.94
N PHE A 29 41.42 -1.18 43.73
CA PHE A 29 42.84 -1.49 43.51
C PHE A 29 43.75 -0.38 44.06
N THR A 30 43.42 0.89 43.82
CA THR A 30 44.21 2.01 44.37
C THR A 30 44.12 2.10 45.90
N ILE A 31 42.94 1.84 46.48
CA ILE A 31 42.78 1.80 47.95
C ILE A 31 43.62 0.68 48.57
N PHE A 32 43.69 -0.49 47.90
CA PHE A 32 44.50 -1.62 48.33
C PHE A 32 46.01 -1.31 48.35
N GLU A 33 46.48 -0.48 47.42
CA GLU A 33 47.90 -0.07 47.34
C GLU A 33 48.28 0.94 48.44
N ILE A 34 47.31 1.73 48.92
CA ILE A 34 47.57 2.81 49.89
C ILE A 34 47.34 2.35 51.34
N TRP A 35 46.43 1.42 51.61
CA TRP A 35 46.08 0.99 52.98
C TRP A 35 45.94 -0.54 53.14
N PRO A 36 46.42 -1.14 54.25
CA PRO A 36 46.41 -2.59 54.47
C PRO A 36 45.06 -3.15 54.95
N TYR A 37 43.93 -2.54 54.59
CA TYR A 37 42.59 -2.97 55.00
C TYR A 37 41.93 -3.88 53.96
N GLN A 38 42.45 -5.11 53.82
CA GLN A 38 42.01 -6.07 52.80
C GLN A 38 40.50 -6.38 52.87
N ILE A 39 39.94 -6.45 54.06
CA ILE A 39 38.51 -6.76 54.29
C ILE A 39 37.59 -5.67 53.72
N VAL A 40 37.99 -4.40 53.86
CA VAL A 40 37.21 -3.25 53.38
C VAL A 40 37.20 -3.23 51.84
N ALA A 41 38.32 -3.58 51.20
CA ALA A 41 38.43 -3.69 49.76
C ALA A 41 37.54 -4.81 49.17
N TYR A 42 37.46 -5.98 49.82
CA TYR A 42 36.57 -7.06 49.38
C TYR A 42 35.09 -6.68 49.48
N ILE A 43 34.68 -6.01 50.55
CA ILE A 43 33.30 -5.52 50.72
C ILE A 43 32.98 -4.44 49.67
N GLY A 44 33.92 -3.52 49.41
CA GLY A 44 33.79 -2.50 48.38
C GLY A 44 33.63 -3.08 46.98
N LEU A 45 34.38 -4.12 46.65
CA LEU A 45 34.30 -4.83 45.37
C LEU A 45 32.96 -5.57 45.21
N LEU A 46 32.47 -6.23 46.27
CA LEU A 46 31.16 -6.90 46.28
C LEU A 46 30.01 -5.91 46.05
N ILE A 47 30.07 -4.76 46.74
CA ILE A 47 29.07 -3.69 46.58
C ILE A 47 29.15 -3.08 45.18
N GLY A 48 30.35 -2.87 44.64
CA GLY A 48 30.56 -2.38 43.27
C GLY A 48 30.00 -3.33 42.20
N LEU A 49 30.19 -4.65 42.36
CA LEU A 49 29.59 -5.68 41.50
C LEU A 49 28.05 -5.59 41.53
N LEU A 50 27.46 -5.49 42.72
CA LEU A 50 26.01 -5.39 42.91
C LEU A 50 25.44 -4.11 42.28
N LEU A 51 26.11 -2.96 42.44
CA LEU A 51 25.69 -1.71 41.81
C LEU A 51 25.81 -1.75 40.28
N SER A 52 26.89 -2.34 39.76
CA SER A 52 27.07 -2.52 38.32
C SER A 52 25.94 -3.35 37.72
N MET A 53 25.59 -4.49 38.33
CA MET A 53 24.51 -5.34 37.82
C MET A 53 23.11 -4.72 38.01
N SER A 54 22.99 -3.71 38.89
CA SER A 54 21.72 -3.03 39.19
C SER A 54 21.34 -1.97 38.16
N LEU A 55 22.30 -1.34 37.50
CA LEU A 55 22.02 -0.28 36.53
C LEU A 55 21.61 -0.86 35.17
N LYS A 56 20.32 -0.72 34.82
CA LYS A 56 19.80 -1.04 33.49
C LYS A 56 19.33 0.23 32.79
N VAL A 57 19.46 0.25 31.47
CA VAL A 57 19.03 1.37 30.62
C VAL A 57 17.99 0.84 29.64
N ALA A 58 16.81 1.47 29.62
CA ALA A 58 15.76 1.27 28.64
C ALA A 58 15.80 2.40 27.59
N ASN A 59 15.55 2.06 26.33
CA ASN A 59 15.35 3.07 25.29
C ASN A 59 13.99 3.77 25.46
N GLU A 60 13.81 4.96 24.85
CA GLU A 60 12.58 5.77 24.96
C GLU A 60 11.30 4.99 24.61
N TRP A 61 11.41 4.07 23.64
CA TRP A 61 10.31 3.28 23.09
C TRP A 61 10.16 1.89 23.72
N GLU A 62 11.04 1.51 24.66
CA GLU A 62 11.03 0.21 25.32
C GLU A 62 10.54 0.35 26.77
N LYS A 63 9.63 -0.52 27.18
CA LYS A 63 9.27 -0.68 28.60
C LYS A 63 9.74 -2.03 29.12
N ALA A 64 10.34 -2.00 30.31
CA ALA A 64 10.85 -3.19 30.97
C ALA A 64 9.82 -3.69 31.99
N VAL A 65 9.42 -4.95 31.86
CA VAL A 65 8.52 -5.63 32.80
C VAL A 65 9.37 -6.25 33.90
N VAL A 66 9.26 -5.70 35.12
CA VAL A 66 10.04 -6.14 36.28
C VAL A 66 9.21 -7.05 37.17
N LEU A 67 9.72 -8.27 37.37
CA LEU A 67 9.18 -9.24 38.30
C LEU A 67 10.06 -9.27 39.56
N ARG A 68 9.43 -9.35 40.72
CA ARG A 68 10.08 -9.54 42.02
C ARG A 68 9.68 -10.90 42.58
N LEU A 69 10.62 -11.85 42.68
CA LEU A 69 10.34 -13.21 43.18
C LEU A 69 9.08 -13.83 42.54
N GLY A 70 8.89 -13.62 41.23
CA GLY A 70 7.73 -14.11 40.47
C GLY A 70 6.46 -13.27 40.56
N LYS A 71 6.41 -12.19 41.36
CA LYS A 71 5.28 -11.24 41.40
C LYS A 71 5.55 -10.02 40.53
N PHE A 72 4.54 -9.53 39.84
CA PHE A 72 4.63 -8.28 39.11
C PHE A 72 4.82 -7.09 40.08
N ARG A 73 5.86 -6.28 39.85
CA ARG A 73 6.17 -5.10 40.69
C ARG A 73 5.78 -3.79 40.01
N GLY A 74 5.80 -3.75 38.68
CA GLY A 74 5.47 -2.55 37.92
C GLY A 74 6.27 -2.42 36.63
N LEU A 75 5.77 -1.56 35.74
CA LEU A 75 6.44 -1.18 34.51
C LEU A 75 7.53 -0.15 34.80
N LYS A 76 8.75 -0.38 34.29
CA LYS A 76 9.82 0.62 34.29
C LYS A 76 9.89 1.28 32.93
N GLY A 77 9.68 2.60 32.95
CA GLY A 77 9.72 3.47 31.77
C GLY A 77 11.15 3.75 31.29
N PRO A 78 11.29 4.60 30.26
CA PRO A 78 12.56 4.85 29.59
C PRO A 78 13.58 5.54 30.47
N GLY A 79 14.87 5.32 30.16
CA GLY A 79 16.00 5.86 30.90
C GLY A 79 16.72 4.84 31.77
N HIS A 80 17.50 5.33 32.74
CA HIS A 80 18.24 4.49 33.68
C HIS A 80 17.34 4.11 34.86
N PHE A 81 17.28 2.83 35.18
CA PHE A 81 16.55 2.35 36.34
C PHE A 81 17.37 1.34 37.12
N TRP A 82 17.17 1.35 38.43
CA TRP A 82 17.82 0.42 39.35
C TRP A 82 16.94 -0.80 39.58
N VAL A 83 17.56 -1.97 39.45
CA VAL A 83 16.94 -3.27 39.66
C VAL A 83 17.83 -4.07 40.58
N ILE A 84 17.27 -4.62 41.67
CA ILE A 84 18.07 -5.41 42.60
C ILE A 84 18.34 -6.77 41.94
N PRO A 85 19.57 -7.09 41.50
CA PRO A 85 19.83 -8.22 40.59
C PRO A 85 19.53 -9.61 41.17
N ILE A 86 19.39 -9.72 42.50
CA ILE A 86 19.09 -10.98 43.21
C ILE A 86 17.59 -11.23 43.37
N ILE A 87 16.80 -10.16 43.51
CA ILE A 87 15.37 -10.22 43.89
C ILE A 87 14.47 -9.86 42.71
N ASP A 88 14.92 -8.92 41.89
CA ASP A 88 14.19 -8.37 40.77
C ASP A 88 14.78 -8.90 39.45
N SER A 89 13.95 -9.52 38.62
CA SER A 89 14.29 -9.95 37.27
C SER A 89 13.53 -9.08 36.25
N VAL A 90 14.21 -8.75 35.14
CA VAL A 90 13.54 -8.13 33.98
C VAL A 90 13.15 -9.27 33.07
N ALA A 91 11.85 -9.58 33.00
CA ALA A 91 11.35 -10.73 32.26
C ALA A 91 11.31 -10.45 30.76
N TYR A 92 10.73 -9.30 30.38
CA TYR A 92 10.52 -8.93 28.98
C TYR A 92 10.79 -7.45 28.75
N TRP A 93 11.30 -7.17 27.55
CA TRP A 93 11.42 -5.83 27.00
C TRP A 93 10.36 -5.69 25.91
N VAL A 94 9.41 -4.79 26.12
CA VAL A 94 8.30 -4.60 25.20
C VAL A 94 8.52 -3.29 24.45
N ASP A 95 8.60 -3.39 23.13
CA ASP A 95 8.66 -2.24 22.23
C ASP A 95 7.22 -1.75 21.99
N GLN A 96 6.97 -0.45 22.18
CA GLN A 96 5.66 0.16 21.96
C GLN A 96 5.48 0.72 20.54
N ARG A 97 6.47 0.57 19.66
CA ARG A 97 6.38 1.02 18.27
C ARG A 97 5.39 0.19 17.46
N ILE A 98 4.91 0.78 16.36
CA ILE A 98 4.13 0.08 15.35
C ILE A 98 5.01 -0.99 14.71
N VAL A 99 4.52 -2.21 14.73
CA VAL A 99 5.13 -3.37 14.11
C VAL A 99 4.28 -3.78 12.92
N ALA A 100 4.92 -3.96 11.76
CA ALA A 100 4.32 -4.59 10.60
C ALA A 100 4.59 -6.10 10.64
N THR A 101 3.54 -6.92 10.60
CA THR A 101 3.65 -8.39 10.57
C THR A 101 2.90 -8.93 9.36
N PRO A 102 3.61 -9.52 8.37
CA PRO A 102 2.96 -10.16 7.23
C PRO A 102 2.36 -11.51 7.63
N PHE A 103 1.21 -11.86 7.05
CA PHE A 103 0.54 -13.13 7.27
C PHE A 103 -0.23 -13.57 6.02
N LEU A 104 -0.41 -14.88 5.87
CA LEU A 104 -0.89 -15.51 4.64
C LEU A 104 -2.00 -16.53 4.96
N ALA A 105 -3.05 -16.54 4.15
CA ALA A 105 -4.07 -17.58 4.15
C ALA A 105 -3.96 -18.42 2.87
N GLU A 106 -3.38 -19.61 3.01
CA GLU A 106 -3.21 -20.56 1.90
C GLU A 106 -4.42 -21.49 1.75
N GLN A 107 -4.78 -21.75 0.50
CA GLN A 107 -5.82 -22.70 0.09
C GLN A 107 -7.15 -22.51 0.83
N THR A 108 -7.58 -21.26 0.98
CA THR A 108 -8.86 -20.93 1.58
C THR A 108 -9.94 -20.88 0.51
N LEU A 109 -11.08 -21.52 0.78
CA LEU A 109 -12.25 -21.44 -0.09
C LEU A 109 -13.04 -20.19 0.28
N THR A 110 -13.39 -19.38 -0.70
CA THR A 110 -14.38 -18.31 -0.54
C THR A 110 -15.79 -18.88 -0.39
N LYS A 111 -16.76 -18.01 -0.08
CA LYS A 111 -18.18 -18.39 -0.05
C LYS A 111 -18.67 -19.04 -1.34
N ASP A 112 -18.09 -18.65 -2.48
CA ASP A 112 -18.42 -19.16 -3.81
C ASP A 112 -17.63 -20.43 -4.17
N THR A 113 -17.01 -21.09 -3.18
CA THR A 113 -16.22 -22.32 -3.34
C THR A 113 -15.01 -22.18 -4.26
N VAL A 114 -14.48 -20.95 -4.40
CA VAL A 114 -13.26 -20.70 -5.18
C VAL A 114 -12.05 -20.79 -4.26
N PRO A 115 -11.03 -21.61 -4.59
CA PRO A 115 -9.79 -21.62 -3.83
C PRO A 115 -8.99 -20.36 -4.13
N VAL A 116 -8.62 -19.61 -3.09
CA VAL A 116 -7.80 -18.40 -3.18
C VAL A 116 -6.66 -18.44 -2.18
N ASN A 117 -5.54 -17.80 -2.54
CA ASN A 117 -4.46 -17.48 -1.60
C ASN A 117 -4.45 -15.96 -1.37
N VAL A 118 -4.49 -15.54 -0.12
CA VAL A 118 -4.56 -14.12 0.25
C VAL A 118 -3.35 -13.76 1.11
N ASP A 119 -2.64 -12.69 0.72
CA ASP A 119 -1.54 -12.08 1.47
C ASP A 119 -2.00 -10.75 2.08
N ALA A 120 -1.67 -10.53 3.35
CA ALA A 120 -2.02 -9.34 4.09
C ALA A 120 -0.94 -8.93 5.10
N ILE A 121 -0.93 -7.65 5.45
CA ILE A 121 0.01 -7.06 6.42
C ILE A 121 -0.79 -6.46 7.57
N LEU A 122 -0.39 -6.81 8.81
CA LEU A 122 -0.97 -6.29 10.04
C LEU A 122 -0.08 -5.21 10.62
N PHE A 123 -0.64 -4.02 10.86
CA PHE A 123 0.01 -2.95 11.61
C PHE A 123 -0.59 -2.90 13.02
N TRP A 124 0.24 -3.19 14.03
CA TRP A 124 -0.19 -3.26 15.42
C TRP A 124 0.86 -2.68 16.35
N MET A 125 0.45 -2.29 17.55
CA MET A 125 1.34 -1.80 18.60
C MET A 125 0.88 -2.26 19.98
N VAL A 126 1.84 -2.35 20.91
CA VAL A 126 1.53 -2.69 22.30
C VAL A 126 1.22 -1.42 23.09
N TRP A 127 -0.06 -1.22 23.41
CA TRP A 127 -0.52 -0.13 24.25
C TRP A 127 -0.21 -0.40 25.73
N ASP A 128 -0.54 -1.60 26.21
CA ASP A 128 -0.33 -2.03 27.60
C ASP A 128 0.70 -3.17 27.68
N PRO A 129 1.97 -2.87 28.01
CA PRO A 129 3.03 -3.86 28.06
C PRO A 129 2.96 -4.76 29.29
N GLU A 130 2.17 -4.43 30.31
CA GLU A 130 1.95 -5.31 31.46
C GLU A 130 1.10 -6.51 31.00
N LYS A 131 -0.06 -6.24 30.41
CA LYS A 131 -0.95 -7.28 29.87
C LYS A 131 -0.25 -8.11 28.81
N ALA A 132 0.46 -7.47 27.88
CA ALA A 132 1.14 -8.18 26.79
C ALA A 132 2.20 -9.18 27.28
N ALA A 133 2.82 -8.93 28.44
CA ALA A 133 3.84 -9.80 29.00
C ALA A 133 3.30 -10.85 29.99
N LEU A 134 2.13 -10.63 30.58
CA LEU A 134 1.56 -11.51 31.61
C LEU A 134 0.46 -12.44 31.05
N GLU A 135 -0.30 -11.98 30.06
CA GLU A 135 -1.45 -12.73 29.52
C GLU A 135 -1.05 -13.71 28.42
N VAL A 136 0.07 -13.47 27.72
CA VAL A 136 0.53 -14.29 26.59
C VAL A 136 2.04 -14.51 26.64
N GLU A 137 2.49 -15.75 26.49
CA GLU A 137 3.91 -16.11 26.48
C GLU A 137 4.67 -15.46 25.32
N ASN A 138 4.17 -15.63 24.09
CA ASN A 138 4.71 -15.00 22.89
C ASN A 138 3.60 -14.27 22.13
N TYR A 139 3.34 -13.03 22.54
CA TYR A 139 2.30 -12.20 21.95
C TYR A 139 2.47 -11.98 20.45
N ARG A 140 3.71 -11.94 19.94
CA ARG A 140 3.98 -11.71 18.50
C ARG A 140 3.50 -12.88 17.64
N GLU A 141 3.77 -14.11 18.06
CA GLU A 141 3.29 -15.30 17.37
C GLU A 141 1.78 -15.48 17.53
N ALA A 142 1.27 -15.24 18.74
CA ALA A 142 -0.16 -15.35 19.01
C ALA A 142 -1.00 -14.38 18.14
N VAL A 143 -0.55 -13.12 18.00
CA VAL A 143 -1.19 -12.15 17.10
C VAL A 143 -1.16 -12.62 15.65
N ALA A 144 -0.04 -13.18 15.17
CA ALA A 144 0.06 -13.72 13.82
C ALA A 144 -0.91 -14.88 13.56
N TRP A 145 -1.07 -15.80 14.53
CA TRP A 145 -2.05 -16.89 14.43
C TRP A 145 -3.49 -16.41 14.46
N ILE A 146 -3.80 -15.41 15.29
CA ILE A 146 -5.13 -14.79 15.31
C ILE A 146 -5.42 -14.13 13.96
N ALA A 147 -4.48 -13.35 13.43
CA ALA A 147 -4.64 -12.69 12.14
C ALA A 147 -4.86 -13.70 11.01
N GLN A 148 -4.09 -14.79 10.97
CA GLN A 148 -4.25 -15.86 9.99
C GLN A 148 -5.62 -16.55 10.10
N THR A 149 -6.06 -16.84 11.32
CA THR A 149 -7.36 -17.48 11.58
C THR A 149 -8.52 -16.55 11.21
N ALA A 150 -8.42 -15.26 11.56
CA ALA A 150 -9.41 -14.24 11.24
C ALA A 150 -9.51 -14.03 9.72
N LEU A 151 -8.38 -13.96 9.02
CA LEU A 151 -8.34 -13.86 7.56
C LEU A 151 -9.02 -15.06 6.90
N ARG A 152 -8.73 -16.27 7.37
CA ARG A 152 -9.38 -17.49 6.86
C ARG A 152 -10.89 -17.47 7.05
N ASP A 153 -11.38 -17.01 8.21
CA ASP A 153 -12.81 -16.90 8.49
C ASP A 153 -13.49 -15.82 7.63
N VAL A 154 -12.90 -14.62 7.53
CA VAL A 154 -13.43 -13.51 6.71
C VAL A 154 -13.47 -13.89 5.23
N VAL A 155 -12.40 -14.49 4.70
CA VAL A 155 -12.35 -14.96 3.31
C VAL A 155 -13.41 -16.04 3.07
N GLY A 156 -13.61 -16.97 4.01
CA GLY A 156 -14.64 -18.01 3.90
C GLY A 156 -16.07 -17.48 3.89
N ARG A 157 -16.33 -16.34 4.54
CA ARG A 157 -17.66 -15.69 4.56
C ARG A 157 -17.89 -14.73 3.41
N SER A 158 -16.83 -14.30 2.73
CA SER A 158 -16.87 -13.29 1.67
C SER A 158 -16.97 -13.92 0.28
N MET A 159 -17.62 -13.23 -0.65
CA MET A 159 -17.62 -13.61 -2.06
C MET A 159 -16.31 -13.21 -2.72
N LEU A 160 -15.95 -13.88 -3.83
CA LEU A 160 -14.72 -13.54 -4.56
C LEU A 160 -14.77 -12.10 -5.09
N SER A 161 -15.94 -11.65 -5.56
CA SER A 161 -16.15 -10.29 -6.07
C SER A 161 -15.83 -9.23 -5.02
N ASP A 162 -16.21 -9.47 -3.77
CA ASP A 162 -16.04 -8.52 -2.67
C ASP A 162 -14.56 -8.41 -2.29
N ILE A 163 -13.83 -9.52 -2.30
CA ILE A 163 -12.39 -9.55 -2.09
C ILE A 163 -11.65 -8.78 -3.19
N LEU A 164 -12.10 -8.86 -4.45
CA LEU A 164 -11.45 -8.21 -5.59
C LEU A 164 -11.80 -6.72 -5.74
N SER A 165 -13.02 -6.32 -5.40
CA SER A 165 -13.54 -4.95 -5.64
C SER A 165 -13.68 -4.11 -4.37
N GLY A 166 -13.91 -4.72 -3.21
CA GLY A 166 -14.26 -4.08 -1.94
C GLY A 166 -13.21 -4.23 -0.85
N ARG A 167 -11.92 -4.00 -1.18
CA ARG A 167 -10.79 -4.19 -0.24
C ARG A 167 -10.96 -3.40 1.06
N GLU A 168 -11.33 -2.12 0.99
CA GLU A 168 -11.46 -1.25 2.17
C GLU A 168 -12.49 -1.77 3.18
N GLN A 169 -13.58 -2.38 2.70
CA GLN A 169 -14.61 -2.93 3.57
C GLN A 169 -14.11 -4.19 4.30
N LEU A 170 -13.36 -5.05 3.59
CA LEU A 170 -12.75 -6.24 4.18
C LEU A 170 -11.64 -5.88 5.17
N ASP A 171 -10.81 -4.89 4.85
CA ASP A 171 -9.74 -4.41 5.72
C ASP A 171 -10.30 -3.94 7.06
N LYS A 172 -11.41 -3.19 7.05
CA LYS A 172 -12.13 -2.74 8.27
C LYS A 172 -12.71 -3.90 9.08
N VAL A 173 -13.36 -4.85 8.42
CA VAL A 173 -13.93 -6.03 9.10
C VAL A 173 -12.83 -6.88 9.73
N LEU A 174 -11.72 -7.08 9.01
CA LEU A 174 -10.59 -7.85 9.51
C LEU A 174 -9.90 -7.14 10.67
N GLN A 175 -9.74 -5.81 10.60
CA GLN A 175 -9.25 -4.99 11.71
C GLN A 175 -10.10 -5.18 12.96
N ASP A 176 -11.42 -5.04 12.86
CA ASP A 176 -12.35 -5.14 14.00
C ASP A 176 -12.31 -6.53 14.66
N VAL A 177 -12.28 -7.59 13.84
CA VAL A 177 -12.22 -8.98 14.33
C VAL A 177 -10.89 -9.27 15.03
N ILE A 178 -9.77 -8.78 14.50
CA ILE A 178 -8.45 -9.00 15.13
C ILE A 178 -8.35 -8.16 16.41
N ASP A 179 -8.71 -6.88 16.37
CA ASP A 179 -8.60 -5.95 17.50
C ASP A 179 -9.41 -6.45 18.70
N THR A 180 -10.65 -6.89 18.49
CA THR A 180 -11.50 -7.48 19.53
C THR A 180 -10.85 -8.68 20.23
N ARG A 181 -10.06 -9.48 19.50
CA ARG A 181 -9.38 -10.66 20.07
C ARG A 181 -8.04 -10.32 20.71
N THR A 182 -7.38 -9.24 20.29
CA THR A 182 -6.05 -8.84 20.79
C THR A 182 -6.12 -7.80 21.92
N GLU A 183 -7.24 -7.10 22.09
CA GLU A 183 -7.46 -6.12 23.15
C GLU A 183 -7.20 -6.67 24.57
N PRO A 184 -7.64 -7.90 24.94
CA PRO A 184 -7.36 -8.47 26.27
C PRO A 184 -5.85 -8.58 26.58
N TRP A 185 -5.02 -8.67 25.54
CA TRP A 185 -3.56 -8.77 25.67
C TRP A 185 -2.87 -7.41 25.71
N GLY A 186 -3.60 -6.30 25.68
CA GLY A 186 -3.02 -4.95 25.67
C GLY A 186 -2.41 -4.55 24.32
N ILE A 187 -2.87 -5.18 23.24
CA ILE A 187 -2.40 -4.95 21.87
C ILE A 187 -3.52 -4.31 21.07
N THR A 188 -3.19 -3.23 20.36
CA THR A 188 -4.14 -2.51 19.51
C THR A 188 -3.71 -2.64 18.06
N VAL A 189 -4.68 -2.95 17.19
CA VAL A 189 -4.49 -3.02 15.74
C VAL A 189 -4.80 -1.68 15.11
N GLN A 190 -3.83 -1.08 14.40
CA GLN A 190 -4.01 0.19 13.71
C GLN A 190 -4.68 0.03 12.35
N SER A 191 -4.22 -0.94 11.58
CA SER A 191 -4.79 -1.25 10.27
C SER A 191 -4.38 -2.65 9.81
N VAL A 192 -5.20 -3.18 8.90
CA VAL A 192 -4.90 -4.39 8.14
C VAL A 192 -4.98 -4.02 6.68
N GLU A 193 -4.02 -4.46 5.88
CA GLU A 193 -3.99 -4.19 4.44
C GLU A 193 -3.85 -5.49 3.68
N ILE A 194 -4.86 -5.83 2.86
CA ILE A 194 -4.76 -6.94 1.90
C ILE A 194 -3.87 -6.52 0.73
N ARG A 195 -2.73 -7.20 0.60
CA ARG A 195 -1.74 -6.90 -0.43
C ARG A 195 -2.14 -7.55 -1.75
N ASP A 196 -2.18 -8.88 -1.78
CA ASP A 196 -2.34 -9.67 -2.99
C ASP A 196 -3.35 -10.80 -2.81
N VAL A 197 -4.12 -11.09 -3.87
CA VAL A 197 -5.10 -12.20 -3.92
C VAL A 197 -4.80 -13.01 -5.17
N VAL A 198 -4.36 -14.25 -4.98
CA VAL A 198 -4.00 -15.16 -6.07
C VAL A 198 -5.13 -16.15 -6.29
N ILE A 199 -5.69 -16.11 -7.50
CA ILE A 199 -6.71 -17.04 -8.01
C ILE A 199 -6.08 -18.07 -8.97
N PRO A 200 -6.67 -19.26 -9.14
CA PRO A 200 -6.19 -20.26 -10.09
C PRO A 200 -6.25 -19.72 -11.53
N ALA A 201 -5.19 -19.98 -12.31
CA ALA A 201 -5.06 -19.47 -13.69
C ALA A 201 -6.26 -19.84 -14.58
N ASN A 202 -6.76 -21.07 -14.47
CA ASN A 202 -7.91 -21.53 -15.25
C ASN A 202 -9.17 -20.68 -15.03
N LEU A 203 -9.42 -20.25 -13.78
CA LEU A 203 -10.56 -19.41 -13.44
C LEU A 203 -10.32 -17.97 -13.88
N GLN A 204 -9.10 -17.45 -13.66
CA GLN A 204 -8.71 -16.11 -14.08
C GLN A 204 -8.92 -15.90 -15.59
N ASP A 205 -8.55 -16.89 -16.40
CA ASP A 205 -8.76 -16.86 -17.86
C ASP A 205 -10.24 -16.86 -18.24
N ALA A 206 -11.06 -17.67 -17.55
CA ALA A 206 -12.50 -17.74 -17.78
C ALA A 206 -13.19 -16.42 -17.42
N MET A 207 -12.89 -15.86 -16.25
CA MET A 207 -13.40 -14.56 -15.79
C MET A 207 -12.95 -13.42 -16.69
N SER A 208 -11.70 -13.45 -17.17
CA SER A 208 -11.19 -12.44 -18.11
C SER A 208 -11.98 -12.45 -19.43
N ARG A 209 -12.25 -13.64 -19.98
CA ARG A 209 -13.07 -13.79 -21.19
C ARG A 209 -14.52 -13.36 -20.96
N GLU A 210 -15.11 -13.72 -19.83
CA GLU A 210 -16.47 -13.29 -19.47
C GLU A 210 -16.56 -11.77 -19.31
N ALA A 211 -15.61 -11.17 -18.59
CA ALA A 211 -15.55 -9.72 -18.40
C ALA A 211 -15.36 -8.98 -19.72
N GLN A 212 -14.56 -9.52 -20.64
CA GLN A 212 -14.38 -8.95 -21.98
C GLN A 212 -15.67 -9.02 -22.79
N ALA A 213 -16.35 -10.17 -22.80
CA ALA A 213 -17.62 -10.34 -23.50
C ALA A 213 -18.71 -9.41 -22.94
N GLU A 214 -18.78 -9.25 -21.62
CA GLU A 214 -19.72 -8.35 -20.96
C GLU A 214 -19.40 -6.88 -21.26
N ARG A 215 -18.11 -6.50 -21.29
CA ARG A 215 -17.68 -5.16 -21.70
C ARG A 215 -18.03 -4.85 -23.15
N GLU A 216 -17.81 -5.80 -24.06
CA GLU A 216 -18.18 -5.66 -25.48
C GLU A 216 -19.70 -5.56 -25.66
N ARG A 217 -20.46 -6.39 -24.93
CA ARG A 217 -21.92 -6.32 -24.89
C ARG A 217 -22.38 -4.95 -24.42
N ARG A 218 -21.86 -4.46 -23.29
CA ARG A 218 -22.18 -3.14 -22.75
C ARG A 218 -21.83 -2.03 -23.72
N ALA A 219 -20.65 -2.08 -24.33
CA ALA A 219 -20.23 -1.10 -25.34
C ALA A 219 -21.19 -1.06 -26.54
N ARG A 220 -21.63 -2.23 -27.03
CA ARG A 220 -22.60 -2.32 -28.14
C ARG A 220 -23.98 -1.78 -27.77
N ILE A 221 -24.45 -2.05 -26.54
CA ILE A 221 -25.71 -1.49 -26.05
C ILE A 221 -25.60 0.04 -25.98
N ILE A 222 -24.52 0.56 -25.40
CA ILE A 222 -24.27 2.01 -25.30
C ILE A 222 -24.23 2.65 -26.69
N LEU A 223 -23.52 2.04 -27.65
CA LEU A 223 -23.45 2.54 -29.03
C LEU A 223 -24.82 2.53 -29.70
N GLY A 224 -25.58 1.44 -29.58
CA GLY A 224 -26.94 1.36 -30.12
C GLY A 224 -27.88 2.41 -29.52
N THR A 225 -27.81 2.63 -28.20
CA THR A 225 -28.58 3.69 -27.54
C THR A 225 -28.15 5.08 -28.01
N ALA A 226 -26.84 5.31 -28.15
CA ALA A 226 -26.30 6.57 -28.64
C ALA A 226 -26.75 6.83 -30.08
N GLU A 227 -26.73 5.84 -30.97
CA GLU A 227 -27.22 5.99 -32.36
C GLU A 227 -28.69 6.38 -32.39
N THR A 228 -29.54 5.78 -31.55
CA THR A 228 -30.96 6.14 -31.48
C THR A 228 -31.16 7.57 -30.98
N GLU A 229 -30.41 8.00 -29.95
CA GLU A 229 -30.48 9.35 -29.42
C GLU A 229 -29.98 10.38 -30.45
N ILE A 230 -28.84 10.09 -31.10
CA ILE A 230 -28.27 10.94 -32.17
C ILE A 230 -29.26 11.09 -33.33
N ALA A 231 -29.89 10.00 -33.78
CA ALA A 231 -30.88 10.05 -34.86
C ALA A 231 -32.09 10.92 -34.50
N GLN A 232 -32.59 10.83 -33.26
CA GLN A 232 -33.67 11.70 -32.77
C GLN A 232 -33.26 13.17 -32.77
N ARG A 233 -32.07 13.48 -32.23
CA ARG A 233 -31.55 14.86 -32.21
C ARG A 233 -31.33 15.42 -33.61
N PHE A 234 -30.88 14.60 -34.56
CA PHE A 234 -30.76 15.03 -35.96
C PHE A 234 -32.11 15.26 -36.63
N ALA A 235 -33.13 14.46 -36.33
CA ALA A 235 -34.49 14.69 -36.82
C ALA A 235 -35.14 15.96 -36.23
N GLU A 236 -34.82 16.30 -34.98
CA GLU A 236 -35.20 17.59 -34.39
C GLU A 236 -34.47 18.75 -35.07
N ALA A 237 -33.16 18.61 -35.27
CA ALA A 237 -32.35 19.64 -35.93
C ALA A 237 -32.74 19.86 -37.40
N SER A 238 -33.13 18.81 -38.13
CA SER A 238 -33.52 18.93 -39.55
C SER A 238 -34.74 19.82 -39.75
N LYS A 239 -35.72 19.76 -38.85
CA LYS A 239 -36.89 20.66 -38.84
C LYS A 239 -36.51 22.14 -38.72
N VAL A 240 -35.41 22.45 -38.02
CA VAL A 240 -34.90 23.81 -37.89
C VAL A 240 -34.26 24.31 -39.19
N TYR A 241 -33.64 23.41 -39.97
CA TYR A 241 -33.00 23.78 -41.24
C TYR A 241 -33.95 23.85 -42.42
N GLU A 242 -35.11 23.19 -42.36
CA GLU A 242 -36.07 23.10 -43.47
C GLU A 242 -36.46 24.47 -44.05
N ASN A 243 -36.57 25.50 -43.19
CA ASN A 243 -36.97 26.85 -43.59
C ASN A 243 -35.83 27.89 -43.58
N ASN A 244 -34.57 27.48 -43.37
CA ASN A 244 -33.44 28.41 -43.27
C ASN A 244 -32.20 27.95 -44.08
N PRO A 245 -32.05 28.42 -45.34
CA PRO A 245 -30.94 28.02 -46.20
C PRO A 245 -29.56 28.48 -45.71
N ILE A 246 -29.50 29.62 -44.99
CA ILE A 246 -28.24 30.14 -44.42
C ILE A 246 -27.74 29.23 -43.30
N ALA A 247 -28.64 28.72 -42.45
CA ALA A 247 -28.29 27.80 -41.37
C ALA A 247 -27.72 26.47 -41.90
N LEU A 248 -28.28 25.95 -43.00
CA LEU A 248 -27.76 24.74 -43.64
C LEU A 248 -26.35 24.95 -44.21
N GLN A 249 -26.09 26.12 -44.82
CA GLN A 249 -24.77 26.47 -45.35
C GLN A 249 -23.71 26.63 -44.24
N LEU A 250 -24.05 27.28 -43.12
CA LEU A 250 -23.16 27.38 -41.96
C LEU A 250 -22.82 26.00 -41.37
N ARG A 251 -23.80 25.09 -41.30
CA ARG A 251 -23.57 23.70 -40.89
C ARG A 251 -22.65 22.95 -41.85
N ALA A 252 -22.83 23.11 -43.15
CA ALA A 252 -21.94 22.52 -44.15
C ALA A 252 -20.50 23.02 -43.98
N MET A 253 -20.31 24.32 -43.73
CA MET A 253 -18.98 24.89 -43.44
C MET A 253 -18.40 24.37 -42.12
N ASN A 254 -19.20 24.18 -41.07
CA ASN A 254 -18.72 23.63 -39.81
C ASN A 254 -18.27 22.16 -39.95
N ILE A 255 -19.02 21.33 -40.67
CA ILE A 255 -18.64 19.93 -40.95
C ILE A 255 -17.32 19.88 -41.71
N LEU A 256 -17.13 20.76 -42.70
CA LEU A 256 -15.87 20.87 -43.43
C LEU A 256 -14.73 21.29 -42.50
N TYR A 257 -14.94 22.27 -41.61
CA TYR A 257 -13.94 22.72 -40.66
C TYR A 257 -13.55 21.63 -39.64
N GLU A 258 -14.53 20.91 -39.07
CA GLU A 258 -14.28 19.78 -38.16
C GLU A 258 -13.53 18.64 -38.85
N GLY A 259 -13.92 18.27 -40.08
CA GLY A 259 -13.23 17.25 -40.86
C GLY A 259 -11.77 17.63 -41.18
N LEU A 260 -11.51 18.90 -41.47
CA LEU A 260 -10.15 19.43 -41.68
C LEU A 260 -9.33 19.44 -40.39
N LYS A 261 -9.95 19.74 -39.23
CA LYS A 261 -9.31 19.78 -37.91
C LYS A 261 -8.88 18.39 -37.42
N GLU A 262 -9.69 17.36 -37.61
CA GLU A 262 -9.40 16.02 -37.08
C GLU A 262 -8.46 15.17 -37.96
N ARG A 263 -8.53 15.29 -39.30
CA ARG A 263 -7.84 14.35 -40.20
C ARG A 263 -6.84 14.93 -41.20
N GLY A 264 -6.70 16.25 -41.31
CA GLY A 264 -5.60 16.86 -42.07
C GLY A 264 -5.47 16.50 -43.56
N GLY A 265 -6.38 15.73 -44.19
CA GLY A 265 -6.30 15.46 -45.63
C GLY A 265 -7.20 14.36 -46.15
N LEU A 266 -7.94 14.70 -47.22
CA LEU A 266 -8.82 13.90 -48.08
C LEU A 266 -10.23 13.59 -47.52
N ILE A 267 -11.20 14.43 -47.91
CA ILE A 267 -12.64 14.20 -47.78
C ILE A 267 -13.17 13.69 -49.12
N VAL A 268 -13.72 12.48 -49.14
CA VAL A 268 -14.48 11.95 -50.28
C VAL A 268 -15.87 12.58 -50.23
N THR A 269 -16.10 13.57 -51.07
CA THR A 269 -17.36 14.31 -51.11
C THR A 269 -18.31 13.66 -52.13
N PRO A 270 -19.57 13.34 -51.77
CA PRO A 270 -20.57 12.93 -52.75
C PRO A 270 -20.74 14.00 -53.83
N SER A 271 -20.86 13.59 -55.10
CA SER A 271 -20.91 14.49 -56.26
C SER A 271 -21.94 15.63 -56.15
N GLY A 272 -23.10 15.37 -55.55
CA GLY A 272 -24.15 16.38 -55.36
C GLY A 272 -23.75 17.58 -54.48
N VAL A 273 -22.80 17.41 -53.56
CA VAL A 273 -22.28 18.53 -52.73
C VAL A 273 -21.12 19.23 -53.45
N ALA A 274 -20.30 18.49 -54.21
CA ALA A 274 -19.23 19.06 -55.02
C ALA A 274 -19.75 20.01 -56.12
N ASP A 275 -20.90 19.68 -56.71
CA ASP A 275 -21.58 20.51 -57.72
C ASP A 275 -22.12 21.81 -57.11
N SER A 276 -22.71 21.75 -55.92
CA SER A 276 -23.24 22.93 -55.22
C SER A 276 -22.16 23.92 -54.75
N LEU A 277 -20.94 23.42 -54.54
CA LEU A 277 -19.80 24.20 -54.02
C LEU A 277 -18.82 24.62 -55.12
N ASN A 278 -19.06 24.30 -56.40
CA ASN A 278 -18.17 24.57 -57.54
C ASN A 278 -16.69 24.18 -57.29
N ILE A 279 -16.47 23.14 -56.49
CA ILE A 279 -15.13 22.69 -56.06
C ILE A 279 -14.30 22.18 -57.24
N GLY A 280 -14.95 21.65 -58.28
CA GLY A 280 -14.30 21.18 -59.51
C GLY A 280 -13.48 22.28 -60.21
N SER A 281 -13.98 23.51 -60.25
CA SER A 281 -13.28 24.65 -60.85
C SER A 281 -12.11 25.16 -60.00
N LEU A 282 -12.23 25.07 -58.67
CA LEU A 282 -11.20 25.48 -57.72
C LEU A 282 -10.01 24.50 -57.69
N ALA A 283 -10.29 23.20 -57.74
CA ALA A 283 -9.24 22.17 -57.82
C ALA A 283 -8.43 22.28 -59.12
N LEU A 284 -9.09 22.52 -60.26
CA LEU A 284 -8.43 22.79 -61.55
C LEU A 284 -7.57 24.06 -61.52
N SER A 285 -8.02 25.11 -60.82
CA SER A 285 -7.24 26.34 -60.66
C SER A 285 -5.97 26.14 -59.81
N GLN A 286 -6.02 25.25 -58.80
CA GLN A 286 -4.86 24.93 -57.97
C GLN A 286 -3.87 24.01 -58.67
N GLN A 287 -4.32 23.06 -59.50
CA GLN A 287 -3.41 22.27 -60.34
C GLN A 287 -2.66 23.18 -61.34
N MET A 288 -3.38 24.11 -61.99
CA MET A 288 -2.75 25.09 -62.89
C MET A 288 -1.82 26.09 -62.17
N ALA A 289 -2.07 26.39 -60.89
CA ALA A 289 -1.17 27.21 -60.07
C ALA A 289 0.07 26.44 -59.61
N SER A 290 -0.07 25.15 -59.24
CA SER A 290 1.06 24.30 -58.84
C SER A 290 2.01 24.00 -60.00
N GLU A 291 1.49 23.82 -61.22
CA GLU A 291 2.29 23.63 -62.42
C GLU A 291 3.13 24.88 -62.77
N LYS A 292 2.56 26.08 -62.56
CA LYS A 292 3.31 27.35 -62.74
C LYS A 292 4.40 27.58 -61.68
N VAL A 293 4.20 27.13 -60.44
CA VAL A 293 5.21 27.25 -59.37
C VAL A 293 6.38 26.29 -59.63
N GLN A 294 6.11 25.08 -60.14
CA GLN A 294 7.17 24.12 -60.47
C GLN A 294 8.07 24.62 -61.62
N CYS A 295 7.49 25.23 -62.67
CA CYS A 295 8.26 25.79 -63.80
C CYS A 295 9.15 26.99 -63.43
N ASN A 296 8.80 27.77 -62.41
CA ASN A 296 9.64 28.89 -61.96
C ASN A 296 10.82 28.43 -61.09
N SER A 297 10.65 27.37 -60.29
CA SER A 297 11.72 26.85 -59.43
C SER A 297 12.86 26.18 -60.21
N THR A 298 12.57 25.60 -61.37
CA THR A 298 13.59 25.02 -62.26
C THR A 298 14.41 26.10 -62.97
N ASN A 299 13.81 27.23 -63.34
CA ASN A 299 14.53 28.34 -63.97
C ASN A 299 15.50 29.05 -63.00
N ASP A 300 15.12 29.24 -61.73
CA ASP A 300 16.00 29.87 -60.74
C ASP A 300 17.19 28.99 -60.34
N SER A 301 17.06 27.66 -60.46
CA SER A 301 18.16 26.72 -60.20
C SER A 301 19.21 26.66 -61.31
N GLN A 302 18.88 27.09 -62.54
CA GLN A 302 19.84 27.19 -63.66
C GLN A 302 20.54 28.56 -63.74
N ALA A 303 20.05 29.58 -63.03
CA ALA A 303 20.64 30.91 -62.98
C ALA A 303 21.68 31.11 -61.84
N LYS A 304 21.94 30.06 -61.05
CA LYS A 304 22.85 30.08 -59.88
C LYS A 304 23.97 29.03 -59.93
N ALA A 305 24.38 28.64 -61.14
CA ALA A 305 25.69 28.05 -61.42
C ALA A 305 26.68 29.15 -61.84
#